data_AF-A0A931Y3W9-F1
#
_entry.id   AF-A0A931Y3W9-F1
#
_cell.length_a   1.000
_cell.length_b   1.000
_cell.length_c   1.000
_cell.angle_alpha   90.00
_cell.angle_beta   90.00
_cell.angle_gamma   90.00
#
_symmetry.space_group_name_H-M   'P 1'
#
loop_
_entity.id
_entity.type
_entity.pdbx_description
1 polymer ?
#
loop_
_entity_poly.entity_id
_entity_poly.type
_entity_poly.pdbx_seq_one_letter_code
_entity_poly.pdbx_strand_id
1 'polypeptide(L)' 'MLSRGLDEKGLEEYYRNRNLLKARITPEHVANAVLFFATRQTPTTGATLPVDGGLPDATPR' A
#
# COMPACT_ATOMS: atom_id res chain seq x y z
N MET A 1 -13.91 1.81 -19.09
CA MET A 1 -12.70 1.14 -19.63
C MET A 1 -12.32 0.04 -18.67
N LEU A 2 -12.22 -1.21 -19.12
CA LEU A 2 -11.70 -2.30 -18.29
C LEU A 2 -10.20 -2.08 -18.11
N SER A 3 -9.73 -1.87 -16.88
CA SER A 3 -8.30 -1.84 -16.61
C SER A 3 -7.76 -3.26 -16.78
N ARG A 4 -6.80 -3.44 -17.71
CA ARG A 4 -6.21 -4.76 -18.03
C ARG A 4 -7.22 -5.85 -18.44
N GLY A 5 -8.42 -5.48 -18.91
CA GLY A 5 -9.46 -6.44 -19.30
C GLY A 5 -10.14 -7.15 -18.12
N LEU A 6 -9.95 -6.68 -16.88
CA LEU A 6 -10.54 -7.26 -15.67
C LEU A 6 -11.75 -6.45 -15.19
N ASP A 7 -12.69 -7.11 -14.53
CA ASP A 7 -13.77 -6.49 -13.75
C ASP A 7 -13.22 -5.96 -12.40
N GLU A 8 -14.05 -5.29 -11.60
CA GLU A 8 -13.60 -4.66 -10.35
C GLU A 8 -13.00 -5.68 -9.36
N LYS A 9 -13.66 -6.83 -9.19
CA LYS A 9 -13.19 -7.89 -8.29
C LYS A 9 -11.90 -8.53 -8.81
N GLY A 10 -11.84 -8.81 -10.10
CA GLY A 10 -10.65 -9.34 -10.75
C GLY A 10 -9.47 -8.37 -10.66
N LEU A 11 -9.73 -7.06 -10.77
CA LEU A 11 -8.71 -6.04 -10.63
C LEU A 11 -8.15 -5.95 -9.20
N GLU A 12 -9.03 -6.01 -8.19
CA GLU A 12 -8.63 -6.02 -6.79
C GLU A 12 -7.76 -7.24 -6.45
N GLU A 13 -8.21 -8.43 -6.85
CA GLU A 13 -7.45 -9.67 -6.63
C GLU A 13 -6.13 -9.67 -7.41
N TYR A 14 -6.10 -9.10 -8.63
CA TYR A 14 -4.87 -8.92 -9.39
C TYR A 14 -3.85 -8.07 -8.63
N TYR A 15 -4.23 -6.92 -8.09
CA TYR A 15 -3.30 -6.06 -7.34
C TYR A 15 -2.88 -6.65 -6.00
N ARG A 16 -3.79 -7.32 -5.29
CA ARG A 16 -3.46 -8.09 -4.08
C ARG A 16 -2.37 -9.12 -4.36
N ASN A 17 -2.49 -9.84 -5.47
CA ASN A 17 -1.51 -10.86 -5.86
C ASN A 17 -0.17 -10.27 -6.33
N ARG A 18 -0.06 -8.97 -6.61
CA ARG A 18 1.21 -8.34 -6.97
C ARG A 18 2.07 -7.96 -5.79
N ASN A 19 1.48 -7.60 -4.65
CA ASN A 19 2.28 -7.25 -3.48
C ASN A 19 2.85 -8.52 -2.82
N LEU A 20 3.98 -8.38 -2.12
CA LEU A 20 4.71 -9.50 -1.53
C LEU A 20 3.92 -10.16 -0.39
N LEU A 21 3.17 -9.37 0.37
CA LEU A 21 2.38 -9.88 1.50
C LEU A 21 1.07 -10.57 1.10
N LYS A 22 0.68 -10.51 -0.19
CA LYS A 22 -0.64 -10.95 -0.69
C LYS A 22 -1.79 -10.36 0.13
N ALA A 23 -1.59 -9.14 0.62
CA ALA A 23 -2.49 -8.47 1.54
C ALA A 23 -3.43 -7.53 0.78
N ARG A 24 -4.68 -7.45 1.24
CA ARG A 24 -5.58 -6.37 0.84
C ARG A 24 -5.15 -5.10 1.57
N ILE A 25 -4.85 -4.05 0.82
CA ILE A 25 -4.50 -2.75 1.39
C ILE A 25 -5.74 -1.87 1.39
N THR A 26 -6.12 -1.36 2.57
CA THR A 26 -7.34 -0.59 2.77
C THR A 26 -7.03 0.83 3.26
N PRO A 27 -8.00 1.77 3.23
CA PRO A 27 -7.83 3.11 3.78
C PRO A 27 -7.39 3.12 5.25
N GLU A 28 -7.81 2.13 6.05
CA GLU A 28 -7.43 2.01 7.46
C GLU A 28 -5.92 1.79 7.64
N HIS A 29 -5.28 1.03 6.75
CA HIS A 29 -3.83 0.86 6.79
C HIS A 29 -3.09 2.18 6.53
N VAL A 30 -3.61 2.99 5.60
CA VAL A 30 -3.07 4.33 5.33
C VAL A 30 -3.30 5.26 6.54
N ALA A 31 -4.48 5.20 7.15
CA ALA A 31 -4.80 5.97 8.36
C ALA A 31 -3.86 5.62 9.52
N ASN A 32 -3.53 4.34 9.72
CA ASN A 32 -2.57 3.91 10.75
C ASN A 32 -1.16 4.46 10.49
N ALA A 33 -0.71 4.50 9.23
CA ALA A 33 0.57 5.10 8.86
C ALA A 33 0.60 6.62 9.11
N VAL A 34 -0.51 7.32 8.81
CA VAL A 34 -0.66 8.74 9.15
C VAL A 34 -0.62 8.93 10.67
N LEU A 35 -1.32 8.09 11.43
CA LEU A 35 -1.35 8.15 12.89
C LEU A 35 0.05 7.93 13.49
N PHE A 36 0.85 7.01 12.94
CA PHE A 36 2.23 6.81 13.34
C PHE A 36 3.05 8.12 13.26
N PHE A 37 2.95 8.86 12.15
CA PHE A 37 3.63 10.15 12.02
C PHE A 37 3.02 11.23 12.93
N ALA A 38 1.69 11.32 12.98
CA ALA A 38 0.98 12.34 13.74
C ALA A 38 1.22 12.23 15.26
N THR A 39 1.43 11.01 15.77
CA THR A 39 1.70 10.75 17.19
C THR A 39 3.15 11.01 17.59
N ARG A 40 4.05 11.28 16.62
CA ARG A 40 5.46 11.68 16.86
C ARG A 40 6.21 10.77 17.85
N GLN A 41 5.94 9.45 17.80
CA GLN A 41 6.59 8.46 18.67
C GLN A 41 8.10 8.32 18.41
N THR A 42 8.58 8.85 17.29
CA THR A 42 9.99 8.91 16.90
C THR A 42 10.31 10.30 16.35
N PRO A 43 11.57 10.77 16.39
CA PRO A 43 11.99 12.03 15.78
C PRO A 43 12.12 11.92 14.25
N THR A 44 11.05 11.49 13.58
CA THR A 44 11.03 11.23 12.13
C THR A 44 10.54 12.45 11.35
N THR A 45 11.30 12.86 10.33
CA THR A 45 10.94 13.89 9.35
C THR A 45 11.56 13.55 8.00
N GLY A 46 10.95 14.02 6.90
CA GLY A 46 11.44 13.79 5.52
C GLY A 46 11.38 12.33 5.04
N ALA A 47 10.81 11.42 5.84
CA ALA A 47 10.70 10.01 5.50
C ALA A 47 9.41 9.70 4.72
N THR A 48 9.48 8.69 3.84
CA THR A 48 8.31 8.07 3.21
C THR A 48 8.11 6.68 3.81
N LEU A 49 6.90 6.36 4.26
CA LEU A 49 6.52 5.04 4.75
C LEU A 49 5.64 4.35 3.71
N PRO A 50 6.12 3.32 2.98
CA PRO A 50 5.30 2.60 2.01
C PRO A 50 4.18 1.81 2.70
N VAL A 51 2.96 1.91 2.15
CA VAL A 51 1.77 1.19 2.61
C VAL A 51 1.14 0.48 1.41
N ASP A 52 1.83 -0.51 0.89
CA ASP A 52 1.49 -1.16 -0.39
C ASP A 52 1.57 -2.70 -0.35
N GLY A 53 1.89 -3.27 0.82
CA GLY A 53 2.11 -4.71 0.97
C GLY A 53 3.44 -5.20 0.38
N GLY A 54 4.37 -4.28 0.11
CA GLY A 54 5.65 -4.55 -0.54
C GLY A 54 5.46 -4.82 -2.03
N LEU A 55 5.14 -3.80 -2.83
CA LEU A 55 5.09 -3.97 -4.28
C LEU A 55 6.54 -4.12 -4.80
N PRO A 56 6.90 -5.22 -5.51
CA PRO A 56 8.28 -5.45 -5.94
C PRO A 56 8.84 -4.35 -6.84
N ASP A 57 7.98 -3.70 -7.63
CA ASP A 57 8.36 -2.59 -8.50
C ASP A 57 8.50 -1.25 -7.76
N ALA A 58 8.25 -1.23 -6.44
CA ALA A 58 8.28 -0.05 -5.58
C ALA A 58 9.34 -0.12 -4.44
N THR A 59 10.03 -1.25 -4.25
CA THR A 59 11.18 -1.37 -3.33
C THR A 59 12.43 -0.72 -3.96
N PRO A 60 13.39 -0.19 -3.17
CA PRO A 60 13.98 1.12 -3.47
C PRO A 60 14.86 1.20 -4.73
N ARG A 61 14.80 2.40 -5.33
CA ARG A 61 15.95 3.14 -5.87
C ARG A 61 16.51 4.04 -4.77
#